data_AF-A0A250K0S6-F1
#
_entry.id   AF-A0A250K0S6-F1
#
_cell.length_a   1.000
_cell.length_b   1.000
_cell.length_c   1.000
_cell.angle_alpha   90.00
_cell.angle_beta   90.00
_cell.angle_gamma   90.00
#
_symmetry.space_group_name_H-M   'P 1'
#
loop_
_entity.id
_entity.type
_entity.pdbx_description
1 polymer ?
#
loop_
_entity_poly.entity_id
_entity_poly.type
_entity_poly.pdbx_seq_one_letter_code
_entity_poly.pdbx_strand_id
1 'polypeptide(L)' 'MRWDGGDFANVYAKDLTGTYVACRSTSPGMIAMARALNSDSYIHFEWDTLGVCTALNVVTSSYHAPKTP' A
#
# COMPACT_ATOMS: atom_id res chain seq x y z
N MET A 1 -17.61 -13.98 -3.94
CA MET A 1 -17.51 -12.78 -3.10
C MET A 1 -17.96 -11.60 -3.96
N ARG A 2 -19.11 -10.99 -3.65
CA ARG A 2 -19.60 -9.82 -4.39
C ARG A 2 -18.80 -8.61 -3.92
N TRP A 3 -18.02 -8.03 -4.82
CA TRP A 3 -17.45 -6.70 -4.66
C TRP A 3 -18.55 -5.74 -5.10
N ASP A 4 -19.34 -5.23 -4.17
CA ASP A 4 -20.21 -4.09 -4.46
C ASP A 4 -19.33 -2.97 -5.03
N GLY A 5 -19.71 -2.47 -6.20
CA GLY A 5 -18.88 -1.68 -7.12
C GLY A 5 -18.45 -0.30 -6.62
N GLY A 6 -17.67 -0.25 -5.53
CA GLY A 6 -16.93 0.91 -5.07
C GLY A 6 -15.44 0.69 -5.20
N ASP A 7 -14.69 1.73 -5.55
CA ASP A 7 -13.22 1.71 -5.54
C ASP A 7 -12.71 1.29 -4.15
N PHE A 8 -11.73 0.39 -4.12
CA PHE A 8 -11.03 0.00 -2.90
C PHE A 8 -9.54 -0.19 -3.18
N ALA A 9 -8.71 0.04 -2.16
CA ALA A 9 -7.29 -0.25 -2.17
C ALA A 9 -7.02 -1.44 -1.24
N ASN A 10 -6.35 -2.47 -1.77
CA ASN A 10 -5.78 -3.54 -0.97
C ASN A 10 -4.26 -3.38 -0.94
N VAL A 11 -3.69 -3.38 0.26
CA VAL A 11 -2.25 -3.27 0.46
C VAL A 11 -1.77 -4.57 1.08
N TYR A 12 -0.74 -5.15 0.48
CA TYR A 12 -0.14 -6.41 0.92
C TYR A 12 1.32 -6.16 1.23
N ALA A 13 1.78 -6.53 2.43
CA ALA A 13 3.19 -6.68 2.73
C ALA A 13 3.51 -8.13 3.08
N LYS A 14 4.72 -8.53 2.73
CA LYS A 14 5.30 -9.80 3.09
C LYS A 14 6.63 -9.54 3.77
N ASP A 15 6.82 -10.11 4.95
CA ASP A 15 8.13 -10.09 5.60
C ASP A 15 9.09 -11.17 5.04
N LEU A 16 10.36 -11.10 5.42
CA LEU A 16 11.39 -12.07 5.00
C LEU A 16 11.13 -13.50 5.51
N THR A 17 10.35 -13.64 6.58
CA THR A 17 9.95 -14.94 7.16
C THR A 17 8.71 -15.53 6.49
N GLY A 18 8.10 -14.82 5.54
CA GLY A 18 6.95 -15.27 4.79
C GLY A 18 5.58 -14.94 5.40
N THR A 19 5.53 -14.12 6.45
CA THR A 19 4.28 -13.60 6.99
C THR A 19 3.68 -12.62 6.01
N TYR A 20 2.43 -12.86 5.61
CA TYR A 20 1.66 -11.94 4.79
C TYR A 20 0.71 -11.15 5.67
N VAL A 21 0.76 -9.84 5.54
CA VAL A 21 -0.21 -8.92 6.12
C VAL A 21 -0.92 -8.22 4.99
N ALA A 22 -2.24 -8.13 5.11
CA ALA A 22 -3.09 -7.46 4.14
C ALA A 22 -3.99 -6.49 4.89
N CYS A 23 -4.15 -5.29 4.33
CA CYS A 23 -5.17 -4.37 4.79
C CYS A 23 -5.99 -3.86 3.62
N ARG A 24 -7.26 -3.54 3.90
CA ARG A 24 -8.20 -2.99 2.92
C ARG A 24 -8.63 -1.59 3.34
N SER A 25 -8.74 -0.70 2.37
CA SER A 25 -9.34 0.63 2.54
C SER A 25 -10.29 0.97 1.39
N THR A 26 -11.36 1.68 1.72
CA THR A 26 -12.29 2.30 0.76
C THR A 26 -12.21 3.82 0.79
N SER A 27 -11.25 4.38 1.54
CA SER A 27 -11.05 5.83 1.61
C SER A 27 -10.55 6.37 0.26
N PRO A 28 -11.24 7.34 -0.36
CA PRO A 28 -10.82 7.92 -1.64
C PRO A 28 -9.38 8.44 -1.63
N GLY A 29 -8.94 9.00 -0.49
CA GLY A 29 -7.56 9.47 -0.32
C GLY A 29 -6.54 8.34 -0.36
N MET A 30 -6.80 7.23 0.33
CA MET A 30 -5.91 6.06 0.30
C MET A 30 -5.89 5.40 -1.08
N ILE A 31 -7.02 5.36 -1.78
CA ILE A 31 -7.09 4.85 -3.15
C ILE A 31 -6.27 5.73 -4.10
N ALA A 32 -6.34 7.06 -3.96
CA ALA A 32 -5.52 7.98 -4.75
C ALA A 32 -4.01 7.78 -4.47
N MET A 33 -3.62 7.58 -3.21
CA MET A 33 -2.23 7.30 -2.84
C MET A 33 -1.75 5.95 -3.38
N ALA A 34 -2.57 4.91 -3.29
CA ALA A 34 -2.26 3.60 -3.89
C ALA A 34 -2.09 3.68 -5.42
N ARG A 35 -2.90 4.52 -6.09
CA ARG A 35 -2.73 4.78 -7.54
C ARG A 35 -1.48 5.59 -7.89
N ALA A 36 -0.93 6.35 -6.94
CA ALA A 36 0.29 7.13 -7.13
C ALA A 36 1.58 6.29 -6.99
N LEU A 37 1.47 5.00 -6.67
CA LEU A 37 2.61 4.09 -6.56
C LEU A 37 3.37 3.97 -7.88
N ASN A 38 4.67 4.20 -7.81
CA ASN A 38 5.62 4.00 -8.91
C ASN A 38 6.74 3.05 -8.49
N SER A 39 7.64 2.69 -9.42
CA SER A 39 8.72 1.71 -9.20
C SER A 39 9.69 2.06 -8.08
N ASP A 40 9.79 3.34 -7.71
CA ASP A 40 10.75 3.87 -6.74
C ASP A 40 10.04 4.40 -5.48
N SER A 41 8.81 3.94 -5.27
CA SER A 41 7.99 4.32 -4.12
C SER A 41 8.24 3.40 -2.93
N TYR A 42 8.64 4.00 -1.81
CA TYR A 42 8.58 3.40 -0.50
C TYR A 42 7.12 3.46 0.01
N ILE A 43 6.63 2.30 0.44
CA ILE A 43 5.26 2.14 0.96
C ILE A 43 5.36 1.89 2.45
N HIS A 44 4.74 2.76 3.24
CA HIS A 44 4.49 2.52 4.65
C HIS A 44 2.99 2.52 4.88
N PHE A 45 2.48 1.48 5.54
CA PHE A 45 1.08 1.42 5.91
C PHE A 45 0.94 0.81 7.30
N GLU A 46 -0.07 1.28 8.01
CA GLU A 46 -0.44 0.80 9.34
C GLU A 46 -1.83 0.19 9.24
N TRP A 47 -2.06 -0.87 10.01
CA TRP A 47 -3.34 -1.55 10.07
C TRP A 47 -3.69 -1.88 11.52
N ASP A 48 -4.98 -1.93 11.81
CA ASP A 48 -5.48 -2.37 13.11
C ASP A 48 -5.58 -3.90 13.21
N THR A 49 -5.94 -4.42 14.39
CA THR A 49 -6.14 -5.85 14.62
C THR A 49 -7.31 -6.44 13.84
N LEU A 50 -8.13 -5.60 13.19
CA LEU A 50 -9.26 -6.00 12.33
C LEU A 50 -8.88 -6.04 10.84
N GLY A 51 -7.63 -5.70 10.48
CA GLY A 51 -7.14 -5.70 9.10
C GLY A 51 -7.60 -4.49 8.27
N VAL A 52 -7.99 -3.40 8.93
CA VAL A 52 -8.35 -2.13 8.27
C VAL A 52 -7.09 -1.26 8.17
N CYS A 53 -6.82 -0.68 6.99
CA CYS A 53 -5.70 0.26 6.86
C CYS A 53 -6.04 1.55 7.63
N THR A 54 -5.26 1.90 8.65
CA THR A 54 -5.41 3.13 9.43
C THR A 54 -4.55 4.26 8.87
N ALA A 55 -3.40 3.92 8.27
CA ALA A 55 -2.54 4.86 7.56
C ALA A 55 -1.97 4.24 6.29
N LEU A 56 -1.85 5.03 5.24
CA LEU A 56 -1.12 4.68 4.01
C LEU A 56 -0.28 5.89 3.60
N ASN A 57 1.03 5.70 3.57
CA ASN A 57 2.02 6.67 3.15
C ASN A 57 2.79 6.10 1.98
N VAL A 58 2.73 6.80 0.84
CA VAL A 58 3.49 6.48 -0.36
C VAL A 58 4.48 7.60 -0.55
N VAL A 59 5.76 7.31 -0.34
CA VAL A 59 6.85 8.27 -0.49
C VAL A 59 7.74 7.79 -1.61
N THR A 60 7.96 8.62 -2.62
CA THR A 60 9.01 8.34 -3.60
C THR A 60 10.35 8.71 -2.98
N SER A 61 11.04 7.71 -2.44
CA SER A 61 12.38 7.85 -1.88
C SER A 61 13.30 6.85 -2.56
N SER A 62 14.16 7.33 -3.45
CA SER A 62 15.22 6.52 -4.06
C SER A 62 16.29 6.23 -3.01
N TYR A 63 16.17 5.12 -2.28
CA TYR A 63 17.23 4.63 -1.40
C TYR A 63 18.35 3.90 -2.16
N HIS A 64 18.13 3.59 -3.44
CA HIS A 64 19.16 3.07 -4.33
C HIS A 64 19.81 4.23 -5.10
N ALA A 65 21.11 4.08 -5.39
CA ALA A 65 21.82 5.01 -6.27
C ALA A 65 21.02 5.20 -7.57
N PRO A 66 20.96 6.43 -8.13
CA PRO A 66 20.24 6.70 -9.37
C PRO A 66 20.64 5.69 -10.43
N LYS A 67 19.66 5.11 -11.13
CA LYS A 67 19.90 4.20 -12.26
C LYS A 67 20.79 4.94 -13.25
N THR A 68 22.04 4.51 -13.40
CA THR A 68 22.98 5.10 -14.36
C THR A 68 22.46 4.86 -15.78
N PRO A 69 22.58 5.85 -16.69
CA PRO A 69 22.18 5.73 -18.10
C PRO A 69 22.88 4.59 -18.85
#